data_AF-A0A8H7NWD0-F1
#
_entry.id   AF-A0A8H7NWD0-F1
#
_cell.length_a   1.000
_cell.length_b   1.000
_cell.length_c   1.000
_cell.angle_alpha   90.00
_cell.angle_beta   90.00
_cell.angle_gamma   90.00
#
_symmetry.space_group_name_H-M   'P 1'
#
loop_
_entity.id
_entity.type
_entity.pdbx_description
1 polymer ?
#
loop_
_entity_poly.entity_id
_entity_poly.type
_entity_poly.pdbx_seq_one_letter_code
_entity_poly.pdbx_strand_id
1 'polypeptide(L)'
;MLDTSQQQSQQGNASGDANATTNVEDSQKPTRKRLRIDMDATADTSVRKRGKSMFGLVLGTLNKAKDEDRARNNSEAAKKRQLIEQRLQEKLRKETDNVRRAEEAKKDKTIANRKEEDLQLRDSIHKLRRTRHPILAHFLLTSDVIPDVPPASRSPSPSHDPDAPPSSDLHSANGKDTILLGPQRSHPPPLYYLPAVLTPAQEAFIKRRKEKVTIAAEAEWTSFVSERAAGITEIAGLRERVAEEDARTRSARKEGEGAKATSAQNGTAGGEQSEDVKMEASEDAKPEAQEDVKTEAKETAPGTAAHVPMQADDDDAVEY
;
A
#
# COMPACT_ATOMS: atom_id res chain seq x y z
N MET A 1 -1.72 -10.31 31.89
CA MET A 1 -0.27 -10.46 32.16
C MET A 1 0.38 -10.64 30.79
N LEU A 2 0.72 -9.54 30.11
CA LEU A 2 2.06 -8.93 30.12
C LEU A 2 3.11 -9.98 29.73
N ASP A 3 3.54 -10.01 28.47
CA ASP A 3 4.86 -9.45 28.17
C ASP A 3 5.06 -9.13 26.68
N THR A 4 5.88 -8.13 26.51
CA THR A 4 6.29 -7.40 25.31
C THR A 4 7.39 -8.16 24.61
N SER A 5 7.30 -8.41 23.31
CA SER A 5 8.49 -8.74 22.52
C SER A 5 8.47 -8.00 21.20
N GLN A 6 8.91 -6.76 21.34
CA GLN A 6 9.26 -5.82 20.30
C GLN A 6 10.68 -6.19 19.84
N GLN A 7 10.80 -6.96 18.76
CA GLN A 7 12.10 -7.20 18.12
C GLN A 7 12.21 -6.34 16.86
N GLN A 8 12.88 -5.22 17.06
CA GLN A 8 13.28 -4.22 16.10
C GLN A 8 14.44 -4.80 15.27
N SER A 9 14.18 -5.22 14.02
CA SER A 9 15.24 -5.48 13.04
C SER A 9 15.38 -4.25 12.15
N GLN A 10 16.36 -3.40 12.51
CA GLN A 10 16.94 -2.41 11.60
C GLN A 10 17.85 -3.16 10.61
N GLN A 11 17.55 -3.07 9.32
CA GLN A 11 18.51 -3.39 8.27
C GLN A 11 18.66 -2.21 7.30
N GLY A 12 19.89 -1.70 7.31
CA GLY A 12 20.63 -0.92 6.33
C GLY A 12 19.88 -0.29 5.16
N ASN A 13 19.70 1.03 5.23
CA ASN A 13 19.76 1.88 4.05
C ASN A 13 21.16 2.48 3.94
N ALA A 14 21.96 1.87 3.06
CA ALA A 14 23.18 2.47 2.53
C ALA A 14 22.78 3.44 1.42
N SER A 15 22.92 4.74 1.67
CA SER A 15 22.94 5.76 0.63
C SER A 15 24.00 6.77 1.03
N GLY A 16 25.21 6.50 0.56
CA GLY A 16 26.30 7.46 0.56
C GLY A 16 26.07 8.45 -0.56
N ASP A 17 25.63 9.66 -0.22
CA ASP A 17 25.86 10.83 -1.04
C ASP A 17 26.82 11.74 -0.30
N ALA A 18 28.04 11.78 -0.82
CA ALA A 18 29.12 12.64 -0.39
C ALA A 18 28.85 14.05 -0.90
N ASN A 19 28.48 14.96 -0.01
CA ASN A 19 28.64 16.40 -0.23
C ASN A 19 29.14 17.07 1.05
N ALA A 20 30.42 16.84 1.35
CA ALA A 20 31.12 17.45 2.47
C ALA A 20 31.53 18.89 2.10
N THR A 21 30.67 19.84 2.47
CA THR A 21 31.03 21.26 2.54
C THR A 21 31.80 21.52 3.83
N THR A 22 33.03 21.96 3.63
CA THR A 22 33.98 22.61 4.56
C THR A 22 33.40 23.13 5.88
N ASN A 23 33.89 22.58 7.00
CA ASN A 23 33.87 23.27 8.29
C ASN A 23 35.22 23.07 8.98
N VAL A 24 36.01 24.13 9.00
CA VAL A 24 37.29 24.22 9.70
C VAL A 24 36.99 24.77 11.09
N GLU A 25 36.89 23.88 12.08
CA GLU A 25 37.02 24.23 13.50
C GLU A 25 38.44 23.86 13.94
N ASP A 26 39.31 24.87 14.02
CA ASP A 26 40.63 24.72 14.61
C ASP A 26 40.50 24.85 16.14
N SER A 27 40.87 23.77 16.81
CA SER A 27 40.83 23.61 18.26
C SER A 27 42.05 24.24 18.92
N GLN A 28 41.76 24.91 20.02
CA GLN A 28 42.65 25.56 20.96
C GLN A 28 43.92 24.74 21.30
N LYS A 29 45.08 25.42 21.30
CA LYS A 29 46.23 25.07 22.16
C LYS A 29 46.67 26.28 23.00
N PRO A 30 47.05 26.07 24.28
CA PRO A 30 47.31 27.16 25.23
C PRO A 30 48.81 27.49 25.38
N THR A 31 49.04 28.62 26.04
CA THR A 31 50.27 29.09 26.71
C THR A 31 51.32 29.79 25.85
N ARG A 32 51.54 31.09 26.14
CA ARG A 32 52.78 31.58 26.77
C ARG A 32 52.60 33.03 27.23
N LYS A 33 52.92 33.24 28.50
CA LYS A 33 53.03 34.54 29.19
C LYS A 33 54.09 35.41 28.51
N ARG A 34 53.81 36.71 28.33
CA ARG A 34 54.82 37.78 28.47
C ARG A 34 54.21 39.19 28.53
N LEU A 35 54.78 39.95 29.47
CA LEU A 35 54.91 41.40 29.59
C LEU A 35 53.64 42.22 29.88
N ARG A 36 53.37 42.35 31.18
CA ARG A 36 52.71 43.52 31.79
C ARG A 36 53.41 44.80 31.32
N ILE A 37 52.66 45.69 30.68
CA ILE A 37 52.97 47.12 30.68
C ILE A 37 52.02 47.73 31.70
N ASP A 38 52.56 48.12 32.85
CA ASP A 38 51.90 49.04 33.78
C ASP A 38 51.74 50.39 33.08
N MET A 39 50.48 50.81 32.92
CA MET A 39 50.09 52.17 32.52
C MET A 39 48.94 52.67 33.40
N ASP A 40 48.98 52.35 34.70
CA ASP A 40 48.24 53.05 35.75
C ASP A 40 49.20 54.01 36.47
N ALA A 41 49.67 55.01 35.71
CA ALA A 41 50.12 56.28 36.26
C ALA A 41 49.01 57.29 35.99
N THR A 42 48.18 57.48 37.02
CA THR A 42 47.37 58.66 37.31
C THR A 42 47.63 59.90 36.44
N ALA A 43 46.70 60.21 35.54
CA ALA A 43 46.19 61.57 35.26
C ALA A 43 45.32 61.55 33.99
N ASP A 44 44.24 62.33 34.03
CA ASP A 44 43.53 62.87 32.87
C ASP A 44 42.56 61.96 32.12
N THR A 45 41.34 62.01 32.67
CA THR A 45 40.00 61.96 32.05
C THR A 45 39.83 62.84 30.79
N SER A 46 40.76 62.81 29.83
CA SER A 46 40.70 63.66 28.62
C SER A 46 41.29 63.03 27.34
N VAL A 47 41.96 61.87 27.40
CA VAL A 47 42.64 61.27 26.21
C VAL A 47 41.95 60.01 25.66
N ARG A 48 40.68 59.74 26.00
CA ARG A 48 39.87 58.67 25.36
C ARG A 48 39.34 59.06 23.97
N LYS A 49 40.10 59.83 23.17
CA LYS A 49 39.69 60.28 21.82
C LYS A 49 40.71 60.06 20.70
N ARG A 50 41.83 59.37 20.92
CA ARG A 50 42.89 59.22 19.89
C ARG A 50 43.35 57.79 19.63
N GLY A 51 42.42 56.84 19.65
CA GLY A 51 42.75 55.43 19.44
C GLY A 51 41.58 54.60 18.96
N LYS A 52 40.71 55.16 18.12
CA LYS A 52 39.81 54.34 17.29
C LYS A 52 40.73 53.63 16.30
N SER A 53 41.34 52.53 16.76
CA SER A 53 42.09 51.59 15.92
C SER A 53 41.25 51.38 14.67
N MET A 54 41.87 51.39 13.49
CA MET A 54 41.18 51.25 12.20
C MET A 54 40.18 50.07 12.23
N PHE A 55 40.49 49.02 13.01
CA PHE A 55 39.62 47.89 13.29
C PHE A 55 38.30 48.26 13.99
N GLY A 56 38.30 49.17 14.96
CA GLY A 56 37.10 49.65 15.66
C GLY A 56 36.25 50.63 14.84
N LEU A 57 36.84 51.28 13.82
CA LEU A 57 36.08 52.00 12.80
C LEU A 57 35.39 51.01 11.86
N VAL A 58 36.09 49.97 11.39
CA VAL A 58 35.51 48.91 10.56
C VAL A 58 34.43 48.13 11.28
N LEU A 59 34.63 47.76 12.56
CA LEU A 59 33.60 47.08 13.36
C LEU A 59 32.40 48.00 13.65
N GLY A 60 32.65 49.29 13.83
CA GLY A 60 31.61 50.30 14.02
C GLY A 60 30.79 50.56 12.75
N THR A 61 31.43 50.61 11.57
CA THR A 61 30.74 50.71 10.29
C THR A 61 30.03 49.42 9.92
N LEU A 62 30.57 48.25 10.30
CA LEU A 62 29.91 46.95 10.14
C LEU A 62 28.64 46.86 11.01
N ASN A 63 28.72 47.27 12.28
CA ASN A 63 27.57 47.31 13.17
C ASN A 63 26.55 48.36 12.70
N LYS A 64 27.00 49.54 12.27
CA LYS A 64 26.11 50.58 11.72
C LYS A 64 25.43 50.11 10.42
N ALA A 65 26.15 49.44 9.53
CA ALA A 65 25.58 48.85 8.32
C ALA A 65 24.58 47.74 8.67
N LYS A 66 24.87 46.92 9.68
CA LYS A 66 23.95 45.87 10.18
C LYS A 66 22.69 46.47 10.82
N ASP A 67 22.82 47.54 11.60
CA ASP A 67 21.68 48.22 12.22
C ASP A 67 20.83 48.96 11.18
N GLU A 68 21.46 49.55 10.17
CA GLU A 68 20.78 50.21 9.06
C GLU A 68 20.11 49.19 8.12
N ASP A 69 20.72 48.03 7.89
CA ASP A 69 20.12 46.90 7.18
C ASP A 69 18.94 46.31 7.97
N ARG A 70 19.09 46.16 9.30
CA ARG A 70 18.00 45.75 10.19
C ARG A 70 16.87 46.78 10.22
N ALA A 71 17.17 48.08 10.18
CA ALA A 71 16.18 49.14 10.10
C ALA A 71 15.44 49.14 8.75
N ARG A 72 16.15 48.90 7.63
CA ARG A 72 15.54 48.74 6.31
C ARG A 72 14.68 47.48 6.23
N ASN A 73 15.15 46.36 6.80
CA ASN A 73 14.41 45.10 6.84
C ASN A 73 13.22 45.15 7.83
N ASN A 74 13.29 46.03 8.84
CA ASN A 74 12.18 46.33 9.74
C ASN A 74 11.18 47.36 9.19
N SER A 75 11.48 47.98 8.05
CA SER A 75 10.54 48.88 7.39
C SER A 75 9.22 48.17 7.14
N GLU A 76 8.10 48.87 7.29
CA GLU A 76 6.78 48.31 7.05
C GLU A 76 6.66 47.70 5.64
N ALA A 77 7.34 48.27 4.65
CA ALA A 77 7.40 47.74 3.30
C ALA A 77 8.12 46.38 3.23
N ALA A 78 9.23 46.22 3.96
CA ALA A 78 9.96 44.96 4.03
C ALA A 78 9.15 43.89 4.78
N LYS A 79 8.50 44.25 5.90
CA LYS A 79 7.58 43.35 6.61
C LYS A 79 6.40 42.90 5.75
N LYS A 80 5.82 43.80 4.95
CA LYS A 80 4.76 43.44 3.98
C LYS A 80 5.26 42.47 2.92
N ARG A 81 6.48 42.66 2.40
CA ARG A 81 7.11 41.71 1.45
C ARG A 81 7.31 40.34 2.08
N GLN A 82 7.88 40.29 3.29
CA GLN A 82 8.07 39.03 4.02
C GLN A 82 6.75 38.29 4.27
N LEU A 83 5.68 39.00 4.66
CA LEU A 83 4.36 38.40 4.85
C LEU A 83 3.76 37.85 3.55
N ILE A 84 3.96 38.53 2.42
CA ILE A 84 3.49 38.06 1.11
C ILE A 84 4.28 36.81 0.69
N GLU A 85 5.59 36.83 0.84
CA GLU A 85 6.47 35.71 0.52
C GLU A 85 6.16 34.49 1.40
N GLN A 86 5.96 34.69 2.70
CA GLN A 86 5.55 33.64 3.62
C GLN A 86 4.21 33.02 3.20
N ARG A 87 3.20 33.85 2.89
CA ARG A 87 1.90 33.36 2.39
C ARG A 87 2.05 32.58 1.08
N LEU A 88 2.94 33.01 0.20
CA LEU A 88 3.18 32.34 -1.08
C LEU A 88 3.88 30.99 -0.86
N GLN A 89 4.90 30.92 0.00
CA GLN A 89 5.55 29.66 0.36
C GLN A 89 4.58 28.69 1.04
N GLU A 90 3.72 29.18 1.95
CA GLU A 90 2.69 28.37 2.59
C GLU A 90 1.67 27.83 1.57
N LYS A 91 1.27 28.64 0.58
CA LYS A 91 0.42 28.18 -0.53
C LYS A 91 1.09 27.10 -1.36
N LEU A 92 2.35 27.31 -1.78
CA LEU A 92 3.10 26.32 -2.55
C LEU A 92 3.27 24.99 -1.81
N ARG A 93 3.54 25.04 -0.49
CA ARG A 93 3.61 23.83 0.35
C ARG A 93 2.26 23.11 0.41
N LYS A 94 1.17 23.85 0.66
CA LYS A 94 -0.19 23.29 0.69
C LYS A 94 -0.59 22.68 -0.65
N GLU A 95 -0.29 23.34 -1.77
CA GLU A 95 -0.58 22.83 -3.12
C GLU A 95 0.24 21.57 -3.43
N THR A 96 1.54 21.57 -3.13
CA THR A 96 2.41 20.39 -3.29
C THR A 96 1.90 19.19 -2.48
N ASP A 97 1.59 19.41 -1.21
CA ASP A 97 1.06 18.35 -0.34
C ASP A 97 -0.31 17.85 -0.82
N ASN A 98 -1.15 18.74 -1.34
CA ASN A 98 -2.46 18.39 -1.87
C ASN A 98 -2.33 17.50 -3.13
N VAL A 99 -1.43 17.85 -4.05
CA VAL A 99 -1.13 17.01 -5.22
C VAL A 99 -0.62 15.64 -4.78
N ARG A 100 0.29 15.60 -3.81
CA ARG A 100 0.83 14.33 -3.29
C ARG A 100 -0.26 13.43 -2.70
N ARG A 101 -1.15 13.98 -1.87
CA ARG A 101 -2.27 13.21 -1.28
C ARG A 101 -3.28 12.76 -2.33
N ALA A 102 -3.60 13.59 -3.31
CA ALA A 102 -4.49 13.21 -4.41
C ALA A 102 -3.92 12.05 -5.24
N GLU A 103 -2.60 12.04 -5.47
CA GLU A 103 -1.93 10.89 -6.11
C GLU A 103 -1.95 9.63 -5.24
N GLU A 104 -1.73 9.76 -3.93
CA GLU A 104 -1.85 8.65 -2.97
C GLU A 104 -3.27 8.07 -2.94
N ALA A 105 -4.31 8.91 -2.91
CA ALA A 105 -5.71 8.48 -2.99
C ALA A 105 -6.00 7.76 -4.31
N LYS A 106 -5.50 8.26 -5.45
CA LYS A 106 -5.65 7.58 -6.74
C LYS A 106 -4.98 6.19 -6.72
N LYS A 107 -3.79 6.06 -6.12
CA LYS A 107 -3.11 4.77 -5.96
C LYS A 107 -3.94 3.83 -5.08
N ASP A 108 -4.40 4.29 -3.91
CA ASP A 108 -5.23 3.50 -3.00
C ASP A 108 -6.50 3.00 -3.67
N LYS A 109 -7.14 3.82 -4.51
CA LYS A 109 -8.28 3.41 -5.35
C LYS A 109 -7.93 2.26 -6.30
N THR A 110 -6.81 2.37 -7.02
CA THR A 110 -6.38 1.29 -7.93
C THR A 110 -6.00 0.01 -7.19
N ILE A 111 -5.41 0.13 -6.01
CA ILE A 111 -5.04 -1.01 -5.15
C ILE A 111 -6.30 -1.69 -4.62
N ALA A 112 -7.29 -0.92 -4.16
CA ALA A 112 -8.57 -1.46 -3.70
C ALA A 112 -9.26 -2.30 -4.79
N ASN A 113 -9.33 -1.77 -6.01
CA ASN A 113 -9.95 -2.48 -7.14
C ASN A 113 -9.19 -3.78 -7.49
N ARG A 114 -7.85 -3.73 -7.59
CA ARG A 114 -7.05 -4.94 -7.87
C ARG A 114 -7.22 -6.01 -6.79
N LYS A 115 -7.27 -5.60 -5.52
CA LYS A 115 -7.48 -6.54 -4.40
C LYS A 115 -8.86 -7.16 -4.42
N GLU A 116 -9.88 -6.39 -4.78
CA GLU A 116 -11.25 -6.89 -4.92
C GLU A 116 -11.36 -7.92 -6.05
N GLU A 117 -10.76 -7.63 -7.22
CA GLU A 117 -10.72 -8.56 -8.36
C GLU A 117 -9.97 -9.86 -8.01
N ASP A 118 -8.79 -9.78 -7.36
CA ASP A 118 -8.04 -10.96 -6.92
C ASP A 118 -8.85 -11.77 -5.89
N LEU A 119 -9.53 -11.10 -4.95
CA LEU A 119 -10.37 -11.76 -3.95
C LEU A 119 -11.55 -12.48 -4.60
N GLN A 120 -12.20 -11.89 -5.61
CA GLN A 120 -13.26 -12.54 -6.38
C GLN A 120 -12.76 -13.74 -7.17
N LEU A 121 -11.59 -13.61 -7.83
CA LEU A 121 -10.96 -14.72 -8.54
C LEU A 121 -10.66 -15.88 -7.58
N ARG A 122 -10.04 -15.60 -6.44
CA ARG A 122 -9.76 -16.62 -5.41
C ARG A 122 -11.03 -17.28 -4.89
N ASP A 123 -12.09 -16.52 -4.63
CA ASP A 123 -13.38 -17.06 -4.19
C ASP A 123 -13.94 -18.06 -5.21
N SER A 124 -13.90 -17.72 -6.51
CA SER A 124 -14.33 -18.63 -7.57
C SER A 124 -13.50 -19.93 -7.60
N ILE A 125 -12.17 -19.84 -7.42
CA ILE A 125 -11.27 -20.99 -7.39
C ILE A 125 -11.57 -21.89 -6.19
N HIS A 126 -11.70 -21.32 -4.98
CA HIS A 126 -11.97 -22.09 -3.77
C HIS A 126 -13.36 -22.75 -3.81
N LYS A 127 -14.39 -22.06 -4.33
CA LYS A 127 -15.72 -22.65 -4.57
C LYS A 127 -15.65 -23.82 -5.56
N LEU A 128 -14.90 -23.66 -6.66
CA LEU A 128 -14.71 -24.73 -7.64
C LEU A 128 -13.99 -25.93 -7.01
N ARG A 129 -12.92 -25.70 -6.23
CA ARG A 129 -12.20 -26.79 -5.54
C ARG A 129 -13.07 -27.53 -4.54
N ARG A 130 -13.78 -26.79 -3.69
CA ARG A 130 -14.67 -27.34 -2.66
C ARG A 130 -15.76 -28.24 -3.25
N THR A 131 -16.28 -27.90 -4.42
CA THR A 131 -17.32 -28.69 -5.10
C THR A 131 -16.72 -29.83 -5.93
N ARG A 132 -15.64 -29.57 -6.68
CA ARG A 132 -15.09 -30.52 -7.66
C ARG A 132 -14.25 -31.62 -7.04
N HIS A 133 -13.40 -31.31 -6.06
CA HIS A 133 -12.45 -32.28 -5.51
C HIS A 133 -13.12 -33.45 -4.80
N PRO A 134 -14.17 -33.26 -3.97
CA PRO A 134 -14.92 -34.37 -3.40
C PRO A 134 -15.53 -35.29 -4.46
N ILE A 135 -15.98 -34.74 -5.61
CA ILE A 135 -16.50 -35.54 -6.73
C ILE A 135 -15.37 -36.37 -7.34
N LEU A 136 -14.23 -35.75 -7.65
CA LEU A 136 -13.08 -36.46 -8.24
C LEU A 136 -12.48 -37.53 -7.31
N ALA A 137 -12.59 -37.36 -5.99
CA ALA A 137 -12.15 -38.35 -5.01
C ALA A 137 -12.89 -39.71 -5.10
N HIS A 138 -13.99 -39.78 -5.86
CA HIS A 138 -14.72 -41.03 -6.13
C HIS A 138 -14.01 -41.94 -7.14
N PHE A 139 -13.06 -41.42 -7.90
CA PHE A 139 -12.38 -42.12 -8.98
C PHE A 139 -10.97 -42.56 -8.58
N LEU A 140 -10.50 -43.64 -9.20
CA LEU A 140 -9.10 -44.05 -9.16
C LEU A 140 -8.30 -43.32 -10.24
N LEU A 141 -7.02 -43.13 -9.99
CA LEU A 141 -6.08 -42.55 -10.93
C LEU A 141 -5.08 -43.61 -11.40
N THR A 142 -4.59 -43.45 -12.62
CA THR A 142 -3.52 -44.30 -13.15
C THR A 142 -2.20 -44.15 -12.39
N SER A 143 -2.02 -43.06 -11.64
CA SER A 143 -0.88 -42.81 -10.77
C SER A 143 -1.03 -43.38 -9.35
N ASP A 144 -2.18 -43.98 -9.03
CA ASP A 144 -2.44 -44.48 -7.69
C ASP A 144 -1.70 -45.79 -7.42
N VAL A 145 -0.96 -45.82 -6.31
CA VAL A 145 -0.32 -47.03 -5.80
C VAL A 145 -1.22 -47.62 -4.72
N ILE A 146 -1.97 -48.66 -5.07
CA ILE A 146 -2.88 -49.36 -4.16
C ILE A 146 -2.21 -50.68 -3.78
N PRO A 147 -1.84 -50.89 -2.52
CA PRO A 147 -1.28 -52.16 -2.09
C PRO A 147 -2.38 -53.25 -2.13
N ASP A 148 -2.10 -54.37 -2.80
CA ASP A 148 -3.03 -55.52 -2.89
C ASP A 148 -3.27 -56.19 -1.53
N VAL A 149 -2.31 -56.05 -0.61
CA VAL A 149 -2.35 -56.68 0.70
C VAL A 149 -2.98 -55.73 1.73
N PRO A 150 -4.10 -56.10 2.38
CA PRO A 150 -4.71 -55.26 3.40
C PRO A 150 -3.74 -55.02 4.56
N PRO A 151 -3.71 -53.81 5.14
CA PRO A 151 -2.72 -53.42 6.14
C PRO A 151 -2.77 -54.27 7.43
N ALA A 152 -3.85 -55.01 7.67
CA ALA A 152 -4.01 -55.88 8.83
C ALA A 152 -3.06 -57.09 8.84
N SER A 153 -2.41 -57.46 7.73
CA SER A 153 -1.48 -58.59 7.67
C SER A 153 -0.01 -58.21 7.55
N ARG A 154 0.32 -56.90 7.48
CA ARG A 154 1.72 -56.46 7.62
C ARG A 154 2.09 -56.53 9.10
N SER A 155 2.52 -57.71 9.53
CA SER A 155 3.30 -57.83 10.75
C SER A 155 4.49 -56.86 10.62
N PRO A 156 4.76 -55.99 11.61
CA PRO A 156 5.87 -55.06 11.57
C PRO A 156 7.17 -55.87 11.57
N SER A 157 7.64 -56.25 10.38
CA SER A 157 8.91 -56.94 10.23
C SER A 157 10.01 -55.91 10.55
N PRO A 158 10.78 -56.12 11.62
CA PRO A 158 11.83 -55.19 12.04
C PRO A 158 13.07 -55.45 11.17
N SER A 159 12.99 -55.21 9.87
CA SER A 159 14.19 -55.15 9.03
C SER A 159 14.79 -53.77 9.19
N HIS A 160 15.58 -53.65 10.25
CA HIS A 160 16.37 -52.48 10.61
C HIS A 160 17.63 -52.49 9.72
N ASP A 161 17.50 -52.05 8.47
CA ASP A 161 18.66 -51.70 7.63
C ASP A 161 18.98 -50.22 7.87
N PRO A 162 20.03 -49.88 8.64
CA PRO A 162 20.37 -48.48 8.96
C PRO A 162 20.98 -47.71 7.78
N ASP A 163 21.37 -48.40 6.70
CA ASP A 163 22.01 -47.80 5.52
C ASP A 163 21.11 -47.72 4.28
N ALA A 164 19.84 -48.13 4.39
CA ALA A 164 18.89 -47.89 3.30
C ALA A 164 18.62 -46.38 3.23
N PRO A 165 18.92 -45.70 2.09
CA PRO A 165 18.53 -44.31 1.92
C PRO A 165 17.01 -44.22 2.16
N PRO A 166 16.51 -43.19 2.87
CA PRO A 166 15.10 -43.09 3.22
C PRO A 166 14.32 -43.23 1.93
N SER A 167 13.68 -44.40 1.77
CA SER A 167 12.91 -44.72 0.58
C SER A 167 11.99 -43.54 0.38
N SER A 168 12.01 -43.02 -0.84
CA SER A 168 11.14 -41.97 -1.34
C SER A 168 9.69 -42.46 -1.35
N ASP A 169 9.17 -42.85 -0.20
CA ASP A 169 7.75 -42.88 0.05
C ASP A 169 7.28 -41.48 -0.30
N LEU A 170 6.57 -41.42 -1.42
CA LEU A 170 6.01 -40.25 -2.11
C LEU A 170 4.99 -39.47 -1.23
N HIS A 171 5.12 -39.56 0.07
CA HIS A 171 4.48 -38.75 1.08
C HIS A 171 5.49 -37.69 1.51
N SER A 172 5.76 -36.77 0.58
CA SER A 172 6.50 -35.53 0.86
C SER A 172 6.03 -34.96 2.19
N ALA A 173 6.94 -34.83 3.16
CA ALA A 173 6.64 -34.40 4.53
C ALA A 173 6.11 -32.96 4.63
N ASN A 174 6.02 -32.23 3.50
CA ASN A 174 5.30 -30.96 3.38
C ASN A 174 3.84 -31.14 2.86
N GLY A 175 3.33 -32.37 2.82
CA GLY A 175 2.15 -32.81 2.07
C GLY A 175 0.77 -32.44 2.61
N LYS A 176 0.63 -31.38 3.42
CA LYS A 176 -0.70 -30.90 3.82
C LYS A 176 -1.47 -30.30 2.64
N ASP A 177 -0.76 -29.69 1.70
CA ASP A 177 -1.42 -28.97 0.59
C ASP A 177 -1.51 -29.83 -0.70
N THR A 178 -0.74 -30.90 -0.80
CA THR A 178 -0.62 -31.70 -2.04
C THR A 178 -1.90 -32.48 -2.37
N ILE A 179 -2.77 -32.74 -1.39
CA ILE A 179 -4.02 -33.47 -1.61
C ILE A 179 -4.98 -32.70 -2.54
N LEU A 180 -4.96 -31.37 -2.49
CA LEU A 180 -5.84 -30.51 -3.30
C LEU A 180 -5.18 -30.00 -4.59
N LEU A 181 -3.86 -30.07 -4.70
CA LEU A 181 -3.14 -29.70 -5.93
C LEU A 181 -3.39 -30.67 -7.10
N GLY A 182 -4.01 -31.81 -6.82
CA GLY A 182 -4.29 -32.85 -7.81
C GLY A 182 -3.03 -33.61 -8.24
N PRO A 183 -3.19 -34.60 -9.14
CA PRO A 183 -2.06 -35.35 -9.67
C PRO A 183 -1.07 -34.41 -10.37
N GLN A 184 0.22 -34.67 -10.19
CA GLN A 184 1.24 -33.93 -10.94
C GLN A 184 0.99 -34.09 -12.44
N ARG A 185 1.23 -33.01 -13.19
CA ARG A 185 1.09 -33.00 -14.65
C ARG A 185 2.16 -33.90 -15.26
N SER A 186 1.85 -35.18 -15.41
CA SER A 186 2.67 -36.12 -16.19
C SER A 186 2.25 -36.12 -17.66
N HIS A 187 3.16 -36.55 -18.53
CA HIS A 187 2.86 -36.86 -19.93
C HIS A 187 3.09 -38.36 -20.13
N PRO A 188 2.04 -39.18 -20.34
CA PRO A 188 0.64 -38.80 -20.54
C PRO A 188 -0.08 -38.30 -19.26
N PRO A 189 -1.14 -37.47 -19.38
CA PRO A 189 -1.94 -37.02 -18.24
C PRO A 189 -2.56 -38.19 -17.49
N PRO A 190 -2.62 -38.14 -16.13
CA PRO A 190 -3.30 -39.17 -15.36
C PRO A 190 -4.78 -39.24 -15.71
N LEU A 191 -5.29 -40.45 -15.89
CA LEU A 191 -6.69 -40.68 -16.22
C LEU A 191 -7.47 -41.04 -14.95
N TYR A 192 -8.63 -40.41 -14.79
CA TYR A 192 -9.61 -40.79 -13.77
C TYR A 192 -10.47 -41.91 -14.32
N TYR A 193 -10.55 -43.03 -13.61
CA TYR A 193 -11.37 -44.17 -13.99
C TYR A 193 -12.05 -44.78 -12.76
N LEU A 194 -13.16 -45.47 -12.99
CA LEU A 194 -13.89 -46.20 -11.98
C LEU A 194 -14.20 -47.60 -12.52
N PRO A 195 -13.53 -48.67 -12.03
CA PRO A 195 -13.86 -50.03 -12.41
C PRO A 195 -15.31 -50.38 -12.09
N ALA A 196 -15.94 -51.22 -12.91
CA ALA A 196 -17.30 -51.69 -12.68
C ALA A 196 -17.43 -52.55 -11.40
N VAL A 197 -16.35 -53.26 -11.04
CA VAL A 197 -16.24 -54.02 -9.79
C VAL A 197 -14.97 -53.57 -9.09
N LEU A 198 -15.11 -53.03 -7.88
CA LEU A 198 -13.99 -52.59 -7.05
C LEU A 198 -13.50 -53.74 -6.17
N THR A 199 -12.19 -53.81 -5.96
CA THR A 199 -11.62 -54.70 -4.94
C THR A 199 -11.80 -54.08 -3.55
N PRO A 200 -11.89 -54.86 -2.46
CA PRO A 200 -12.01 -54.32 -1.10
C PRO A 200 -10.88 -53.33 -0.75
N ALA A 201 -9.66 -53.56 -1.28
CA ALA A 201 -8.54 -52.65 -1.12
C ALA A 201 -8.78 -51.30 -1.82
N GLN A 202 -9.34 -51.31 -3.04
CA GLN A 202 -9.71 -50.10 -3.78
C GLN A 202 -10.85 -49.34 -3.10
N GLU A 203 -11.87 -50.03 -2.59
CA GLU A 203 -12.98 -49.41 -1.85
C GLU A 203 -12.49 -48.70 -0.60
N ALA A 204 -11.65 -49.37 0.21
CA ALA A 204 -11.05 -48.79 1.40
C ALA A 204 -10.19 -47.57 1.06
N PHE A 205 -9.44 -47.64 -0.04
CA PHE A 205 -8.61 -46.54 -0.53
C PHE A 205 -9.44 -45.33 -0.97
N ILE A 206 -10.48 -45.53 -1.79
CA ILE A 206 -11.40 -44.47 -2.22
C ILE A 206 -12.09 -43.85 -1.01
N LYS A 207 -12.57 -44.65 -0.06
CA LYS A 207 -13.22 -44.14 1.17
C LYS A 207 -12.27 -43.24 1.95
N ARG A 208 -11.04 -43.70 2.21
CA ARG A 208 -10.02 -42.91 2.92
C ARG A 208 -9.65 -41.63 2.17
N ARG A 209 -9.59 -41.68 0.83
CA ARG A 209 -9.35 -40.51 -0.01
C ARG A 209 -10.49 -39.50 0.10
N LYS A 210 -11.75 -39.95 0.00
CA LYS A 210 -12.93 -39.08 0.13
C LYS A 210 -12.92 -38.34 1.45
N GLU A 211 -12.70 -39.05 2.55
CA GLU A 211 -12.62 -38.45 3.89
C GLU A 211 -11.47 -37.42 3.96
N LYS A 212 -10.28 -37.76 3.47
CA LYS A 212 -9.15 -36.82 3.45
C LYS A 212 -9.41 -35.58 2.59
N VAL A 213 -9.94 -35.77 1.39
CA VAL A 213 -10.20 -34.68 0.43
C VAL A 213 -11.32 -33.77 0.94
N THR A 214 -12.38 -34.32 1.52
CA THR A 214 -13.47 -33.53 2.12
C THR A 214 -12.97 -32.70 3.30
N ILE A 215 -12.24 -33.32 4.24
CA ILE A 215 -11.63 -32.61 5.38
C ILE A 215 -10.67 -31.52 4.88
N ALA A 216 -9.81 -31.82 3.90
CA ALA A 216 -8.88 -30.85 3.36
C ALA A 216 -9.59 -29.68 2.64
N ALA A 217 -10.62 -29.97 1.85
CA ALA A 217 -11.40 -28.94 1.15
C ALA A 217 -12.18 -28.04 2.12
N GLU A 218 -12.72 -28.60 3.20
CA GLU A 218 -13.36 -27.81 4.26
C GLU A 218 -12.35 -26.96 5.03
N ALA A 219 -11.18 -27.52 5.36
CA ALA A 219 -10.10 -26.77 6.00
C ALA A 219 -9.64 -25.59 5.13
N GLU A 220 -9.32 -25.82 3.85
CA GLU A 220 -8.96 -24.77 2.89
C GLU A 220 -10.06 -23.72 2.75
N TRP A 221 -11.33 -24.15 2.76
CA TRP A 221 -12.46 -23.21 2.70
C TRP A 221 -12.54 -22.34 3.96
N THR A 222 -12.38 -22.92 5.14
CA THR A 222 -12.43 -22.16 6.39
C THR A 222 -11.29 -21.15 6.51
N SER A 223 -10.07 -21.49 6.07
CA SER A 223 -8.97 -20.53 6.01
C SER A 223 -9.21 -19.46 4.96
N PHE A 224 -9.76 -19.80 3.80
CA PHE A 224 -10.10 -18.81 2.80
C PHE A 224 -11.20 -17.85 3.26
N VAL A 225 -12.20 -18.31 4.02
CA VAL A 225 -13.25 -17.43 4.55
C VAL A 225 -12.68 -16.38 5.51
N SER A 226 -11.71 -16.74 6.36
CA SER A 226 -11.05 -15.76 7.24
C SER A 226 -10.17 -14.79 6.45
N GLU A 227 -9.42 -15.27 5.45
CA GLU A 227 -8.66 -14.42 4.52
C GLU A 227 -9.57 -13.46 3.75
N ARG A 228 -10.72 -13.94 3.27
CA ARG A 228 -11.73 -13.13 2.58
C ARG A 228 -12.28 -12.04 3.50
N ALA A 229 -12.61 -12.38 4.74
CA ALA A 229 -13.09 -11.39 5.71
C ALA A 229 -12.03 -10.30 5.94
N ALA A 230 -10.76 -10.69 6.14
CA ALA A 230 -9.66 -9.75 6.28
C ALA A 230 -9.46 -8.88 5.02
N GLY A 231 -9.50 -9.49 3.83
CA GLY A 231 -9.38 -8.77 2.56
C GLY A 231 -10.50 -7.76 2.33
N ILE A 232 -11.75 -8.10 2.69
CA ILE A 232 -12.88 -7.16 2.62
C ILE A 232 -12.67 -5.97 3.57
N THR A 233 -12.20 -6.21 4.80
CA THR A 233 -11.91 -5.12 5.74
C THR A 233 -10.78 -4.20 5.24
N GLU A 234 -9.76 -4.77 4.59
CA GLU A 234 -8.67 -3.99 4.01
C GLU A 234 -9.13 -3.15 2.81
N ILE A 235 -9.93 -3.72 1.91
CA ILE A 235 -10.53 -3.01 0.76
C ILE A 235 -11.42 -1.88 1.27
N ALA A 236 -12.22 -2.12 2.31
CA ALA A 236 -13.06 -1.10 2.93
C ALA A 236 -12.21 0.05 3.47
N GLY A 237 -11.13 -0.23 4.21
CA GLY A 237 -10.23 0.82 4.72
C GLY A 237 -9.46 1.58 3.63
N LEU A 238 -9.16 0.96 2.49
CA LEU A 238 -8.62 1.68 1.32
C LEU A 238 -9.68 2.62 0.72
N ARG A 239 -10.92 2.15 0.56
CA ARG A 239 -12.02 2.96 0.01
C ARG A 239 -12.40 4.11 0.93
N GLU A 240 -12.36 3.90 2.24
CA GLU A 240 -12.58 4.94 3.24
C GLU A 240 -11.54 6.05 3.13
N ARG A 241 -10.24 5.71 3.08
CA ARG A 241 -9.17 6.71 2.90
C ARG A 241 -9.31 7.51 1.59
N VAL A 242 -9.71 6.85 0.51
CA VAL A 242 -10.01 7.52 -0.76
C VAL A 242 -11.18 8.48 -0.60
N ALA A 243 -12.27 8.05 0.04
CA ALA A 243 -13.44 8.89 0.27
C ALA A 243 -13.14 10.09 1.18
N GLU A 244 -12.31 9.92 2.21
CA GLU A 244 -11.86 11.00 3.10
C GLU A 244 -11.02 12.05 2.37
N GLU A 245 -10.03 11.63 1.58
CA GLU A 245 -9.20 12.56 0.81
C GLU A 245 -9.99 13.20 -0.35
N ASP A 246 -10.92 12.49 -0.99
CA ASP A 246 -11.83 13.07 -1.99
C ASP A 246 -12.78 14.12 -1.35
N ALA A 247 -13.29 13.85 -0.15
CA ALA A 247 -14.10 14.81 0.60
C ALA A 247 -13.28 16.06 0.98
N ARG A 248 -12.03 15.86 1.40
CA ARG A 248 -11.10 16.93 1.79
C ARG A 248 -10.66 17.79 0.61
N THR A 249 -10.35 17.18 -0.53
CA THR A 249 -10.01 17.93 -1.75
C THR A 249 -11.21 18.71 -2.27
N ARG A 250 -12.41 18.13 -2.19
CA ARG A 250 -13.67 18.80 -2.55
C ARG A 250 -13.97 20.00 -1.63
N SER A 251 -13.76 19.88 -0.32
CA SER A 251 -13.96 21.00 0.61
C SER A 251 -12.92 22.11 0.37
N ALA A 252 -11.65 21.75 0.15
CA ALA A 252 -10.60 22.72 -0.16
C ALA A 252 -10.87 23.51 -1.45
N ARG A 253 -11.44 22.86 -2.48
CA ARG A 253 -11.82 23.53 -3.74
C ARG A 253 -12.97 24.51 -3.54
N LYS A 254 -13.99 24.14 -2.75
CA LYS A 254 -15.13 25.02 -2.43
C LYS A 254 -14.68 26.29 -1.68
N GLU A 255 -13.75 26.17 -0.74
CA GLU A 255 -13.19 27.32 -0.02
C GLU A 255 -12.38 28.25 -0.94
N GLY A 256 -11.68 27.69 -1.93
CA GLY A 256 -10.90 28.47 -2.91
C GLY A 256 -11.76 29.25 -3.92
N GLU A 257 -12.89 28.69 -4.38
CA GLU A 257 -13.80 29.35 -5.32
C GLU A 257 -14.59 30.50 -4.67
N GLY A 258 -14.98 30.36 -3.40
CA GLY A 258 -15.69 31.41 -2.65
C GLY A 258 -14.89 32.72 -2.49
N ALA A 259 -13.56 32.64 -2.44
CA ALA A 259 -12.69 33.82 -2.35
C ALA A 259 -12.46 34.52 -3.71
N LYS A 260 -12.70 33.83 -4.83
CA LYS A 260 -12.50 34.39 -6.18
C LYS A 260 -13.72 35.17 -6.66
N ALA A 261 -14.93 34.77 -6.25
CA ALA A 261 -16.18 35.43 -6.61
C ALA A 261 -16.34 36.84 -5.98
N THR A 262 -15.69 37.15 -4.86
CA THR A 262 -15.76 38.45 -4.18
C THR A 262 -14.69 39.46 -4.63
N SER A 263 -13.70 39.04 -5.43
CA SER A 263 -12.63 39.93 -5.94
C SER A 263 -12.87 40.44 -7.37
N ALA A 264 -13.93 40.00 -8.05
CA ALA A 264 -14.19 40.36 -9.45
C ALA A 264 -15.05 41.63 -9.63
N GLN A 265 -15.49 42.30 -8.56
CA GLN A 265 -16.43 43.43 -8.65
C GLN A 265 -15.78 44.83 -8.61
N ASN A 266 -14.45 44.92 -8.70
CA ASN A 266 -13.76 46.22 -8.71
C ASN A 266 -12.65 46.27 -9.77
N GLY A 267 -13.05 46.31 -11.04
CA GLY A 267 -12.10 46.43 -12.14
C GLY A 267 -12.73 46.37 -13.53
N THR A 268 -13.10 47.54 -14.02
CA THR A 268 -12.97 47.94 -15.43
C THR A 268 -14.12 47.56 -16.37
N ALA A 269 -14.95 48.58 -16.61
CA ALA A 269 -15.72 48.75 -17.83
C ALA A 269 -14.77 48.93 -19.03
N GLY A 270 -14.97 48.14 -20.08
CA GLY A 270 -14.40 48.39 -21.40
C GLY A 270 -14.24 47.12 -22.23
N GLY A 271 -15.14 46.94 -23.21
CA GLY A 271 -15.00 46.24 -24.52
C GLY A 271 -14.26 44.90 -24.60
N GLU A 272 -14.68 43.88 -25.35
CA GLU A 272 -15.49 43.81 -26.55
C GLU A 272 -16.00 42.37 -26.68
N GLN A 273 -17.07 42.22 -27.45
CA GLN A 273 -17.72 40.97 -27.80
C GLN A 273 -16.78 40.05 -28.59
N SER A 274 -16.78 38.77 -28.26
CA SER A 274 -16.69 37.71 -29.27
C SER A 274 -17.50 36.50 -28.83
N GLU A 275 -18.47 36.17 -29.68
CA GLU A 275 -19.40 35.06 -29.62
C GLU A 275 -18.72 33.68 -29.61
N ASP A 276 -19.54 32.70 -29.25
CA ASP A 276 -19.47 31.28 -29.64
C ASP A 276 -18.34 30.42 -29.07
N VAL A 277 -18.68 29.56 -28.11
CA VAL A 277 -18.90 28.12 -28.35
C VAL A 277 -19.74 27.56 -27.21
N LYS A 278 -20.97 27.21 -27.55
CA LYS A 278 -21.87 26.33 -26.80
C LYS A 278 -21.39 24.88 -26.98
N MET A 279 -20.86 24.26 -25.93
CA MET A 279 -20.77 22.80 -25.84
C MET A 279 -21.41 22.38 -24.52
N GLU A 280 -22.69 22.05 -24.63
CA GLU A 280 -23.44 21.26 -23.67
C GLU A 280 -22.74 19.90 -23.51
N ALA A 281 -22.33 19.59 -22.29
CA ALA A 281 -22.12 18.22 -21.84
C ALA A 281 -22.75 18.09 -20.46
N SER A 282 -24.07 17.92 -20.54
CA SER A 282 -25.00 17.30 -19.61
C SER A 282 -24.41 16.69 -18.32
N GLU A 283 -24.86 17.26 -17.22
CA GLU A 283 -25.15 16.57 -15.96
C GLU A 283 -25.97 15.30 -16.21
N ASP A 284 -25.50 14.17 -15.68
CA ASP A 284 -26.40 13.09 -15.29
C ASP A 284 -26.12 12.76 -13.82
N ALA A 285 -26.80 13.52 -12.97
CA ALA A 285 -26.95 13.26 -11.56
C ALA A 285 -28.09 12.25 -11.40
N LYS A 286 -27.74 10.98 -11.10
CA LYS A 286 -28.72 10.00 -10.63
C LYS A 286 -28.70 9.95 -9.09
N PRO A 287 -29.85 10.11 -8.41
CA PRO A 287 -29.92 10.20 -6.96
C PRO A 287 -29.92 8.83 -6.29
N GLU A 288 -29.59 8.88 -4.99
CA GLU A 288 -29.76 7.86 -3.97
C GLU A 288 -31.12 7.13 -4.06
N ALA A 289 -31.09 5.81 -3.94
CA ALA A 289 -32.22 5.00 -3.54
C ALA A 289 -31.77 4.07 -2.40
N GLN A 290 -32.15 4.50 -1.20
CA GLN A 290 -32.65 3.75 -0.04
C GLN A 290 -32.17 2.29 0.15
N GLU A 291 -31.58 2.10 1.34
CA GLU A 291 -31.67 0.89 2.14
C GLU A 291 -33.09 0.28 2.09
N ASP A 292 -33.19 -1.00 1.78
CA ASP A 292 -34.18 -1.86 2.41
C ASP A 292 -33.53 -3.20 2.75
N VAL A 293 -33.28 -3.34 4.05
CA VAL A 293 -32.92 -4.58 4.73
C VAL A 293 -34.15 -5.49 4.70
N LYS A 294 -34.08 -6.61 4.00
CA LYS A 294 -34.98 -7.75 4.25
C LYS A 294 -34.21 -9.06 4.28
N THR A 295 -33.77 -9.40 5.50
CA THR A 295 -33.60 -10.77 5.94
C THR A 295 -34.95 -11.49 5.92
N GLU A 296 -35.07 -12.60 5.18
CA GLU A 296 -35.40 -13.93 5.74
C GLU A 296 -35.54 -14.99 4.64
N ALA A 297 -35.20 -16.21 5.06
CA ALA A 297 -35.08 -17.42 4.28
C ALA A 297 -36.37 -17.85 3.57
N LYS A 298 -36.25 -18.40 2.35
CA LYS A 298 -37.07 -19.55 1.94
C LYS A 298 -36.42 -20.35 0.82
N GLU A 299 -35.96 -21.53 1.22
CA GLU A 299 -35.73 -22.70 0.39
C GLU A 299 -37.03 -23.10 -0.33
N THR A 300 -37.00 -23.31 -1.66
CA THR A 300 -37.60 -24.45 -2.39
C THR A 300 -37.52 -24.25 -3.91
N ALA A 301 -36.68 -25.06 -4.56
CA ALA A 301 -36.91 -25.81 -5.82
C ALA A 301 -37.23 -25.11 -7.17
N PRO A 302 -37.01 -25.83 -8.31
CA PRO A 302 -36.45 -25.24 -9.54
C PRO A 302 -37.43 -25.14 -10.71
N GLY A 303 -37.07 -24.30 -11.68
CA GLY A 303 -37.40 -24.49 -13.09
C GLY A 303 -38.20 -23.36 -13.74
N THR A 304 -37.55 -22.58 -14.60
CA THR A 304 -37.97 -22.41 -16.01
C THR A 304 -36.89 -21.65 -16.77
N ALA A 305 -36.53 -22.18 -17.94
CA ALA A 305 -35.58 -21.61 -18.88
C ALA A 305 -36.10 -20.28 -19.43
N ALA A 306 -35.30 -19.22 -19.29
CA ALA A 306 -35.46 -17.98 -20.04
C ALA A 306 -34.18 -17.74 -20.85
N HIS A 307 -34.36 -17.92 -22.15
CA HIS A 307 -33.44 -17.65 -23.24
C HIS A 307 -32.95 -16.20 -23.20
N VAL A 308 -31.67 -15.98 -22.90
CA VAL A 308 -31.01 -14.67 -23.03
C VAL A 308 -30.39 -14.59 -24.43
N PRO A 309 -30.70 -13.57 -25.25
CA PRO A 309 -30.09 -13.41 -26.56
C PRO A 309 -28.61 -13.04 -26.40
N MET A 310 -27.73 -13.79 -27.07
CA MET A 310 -26.31 -13.45 -27.23
C MET A 310 -26.23 -12.15 -28.05
N GLN A 311 -25.78 -11.07 -27.41
CA GLN A 311 -25.28 -9.90 -28.12
C GLN A 311 -23.84 -10.20 -28.53
N ALA A 312 -23.63 -10.18 -29.85
CA ALA A 312 -22.32 -10.18 -30.48
C ALA A 312 -21.65 -8.82 -30.17
N ASP A 313 -20.48 -8.86 -29.55
CA ASP A 313 -19.56 -7.71 -29.57
C ASP A 313 -18.60 -7.94 -30.75
N ASP A 314 -18.78 -7.07 -31.73
CA ASP A 314 -18.06 -6.97 -32.99
C ASP A 314 -16.60 -6.55 -32.77
N ASP A 315 -15.71 -7.30 -33.42
CA ASP A 315 -14.54 -6.84 -34.18
C ASP A 315 -13.73 -5.62 -33.66
N ASP A 316 -12.76 -5.90 -32.79
CA ASP A 316 -11.59 -5.04 -32.58
C ASP A 316 -10.62 -5.21 -33.77
N ALA A 317 -10.88 -4.45 -34.83
CA ALA A 317 -10.08 -4.39 -36.04
C ALA A 317 -8.75 -3.67 -35.77
N VAL A 318 -7.65 -4.44 -35.78
CA VAL A 318 -6.28 -3.92 -35.73
C VAL A 318 -5.90 -3.39 -37.12
N GLU A 319 -5.80 -2.07 -37.27
CA GLU A 319 -5.13 -1.44 -38.42
C GLU A 319 -3.62 -1.75 -38.35
N TYR A 320 -3.08 -2.27 -39.46
CA TYR A 320 -1.65 -2.44 -39.72
C TYR A 320 -1.08 -1.24 -40.46
#